data_AF-A0A7W7QAX4-F1
#
_entry.id   AF-A0A7W7QAX4-F1
#
_cell.length_a   1.000
_cell.length_b   1.000
_cell.length_c   1.000
_cell.angle_alpha   90.00
_cell.angle_beta   90.00
_cell.angle_gamma   90.00
#
_symmetry.space_group_name_H-M   'P 1'
#
loop_
_entity.id
_entity.type
_entity.pdbx_description
1 polymer ?
#
loop_
_entity_poly.entity_id
_entity_poly.type
_entity_poly.pdbx_seq_one_letter_code
_entity_poly.pdbx_strand_id
1 'polypeptide(L)'
;MTAAESGDHVPFRYALPPTPVAGAAVEIDHVAVTVELRLTGDLDVLTTAPADRTRALAALRTVAKGLMIRGLGSPAPSVSATAGHRFTQRHHDFRTPDTVTFTGDCVIGFTQQSVTVHGEATYALTVTAASAHATDDDTGNARTWFLRHEKELAAIGMVLLIAAPITPGRLSPR
;
A
#
# COMPACT_ATOMS: atom_id res chain seq x y z
N MET A 1 35.94 -1.65 23.55
CA MET A 1 36.24 -2.81 22.70
C MET A 1 34.97 -3.65 22.64
N THR A 2 34.15 -3.42 21.62
CA THR A 2 32.96 -4.24 21.35
C THR A 2 33.08 -4.58 19.87
N ALA A 3 33.49 -5.80 19.59
CA ALA A 3 33.49 -6.33 18.24
C ALA A 3 32.04 -6.27 17.75
N ALA A 4 31.78 -5.47 16.71
CA ALA A 4 30.59 -5.65 15.92
C ALA A 4 30.66 -7.08 15.39
N GLU A 5 29.78 -7.95 15.88
CA GLU A 5 29.51 -9.22 15.22
C GLU A 5 29.08 -8.87 13.81
N SER A 6 30.03 -8.93 12.88
CA SER A 6 29.78 -9.08 11.46
C SER A 6 29.14 -10.46 11.28
N GLY A 7 27.92 -10.64 11.78
CA GLY A 7 27.08 -11.75 11.41
C GLY A 7 26.95 -11.68 9.90
N ASP A 8 27.32 -12.73 9.21
CA ASP A 8 27.28 -12.79 7.75
C ASP A 8 25.81 -12.66 7.31
N HIS A 9 25.39 -11.43 7.01
CA HIS A 9 24.03 -11.16 6.56
C HIS A 9 24.01 -11.43 5.07
N VAL A 10 23.12 -12.30 4.62
CA VAL A 10 22.90 -12.48 3.18
C VAL A 10 21.92 -11.42 2.71
N PRO A 11 22.37 -10.45 1.90
CA PRO A 11 21.50 -9.39 1.41
C PRO A 11 20.75 -9.87 0.17
N PHE A 12 19.44 -9.63 0.17
CA PHE A 12 18.62 -9.71 -1.03
C PHE A 12 18.03 -8.34 -1.33
N ARG A 13 17.86 -8.05 -2.61
CA ARG A 13 17.07 -6.92 -3.10
C ARG A 13 15.76 -7.42 -3.68
N TYR A 14 14.67 -6.78 -3.29
CA TYR A 14 13.33 -7.05 -3.79
C TYR A 14 12.76 -5.82 -4.49
N ALA A 15 12.55 -5.92 -5.80
CA ALA A 15 11.85 -4.90 -6.56
C ALA A 15 10.34 -5.02 -6.34
N LEU A 16 9.67 -3.97 -5.86
CA LEU A 16 8.21 -3.98 -5.67
C LEU A 16 7.50 -4.17 -7.03
N PRO A 17 6.38 -4.92 -7.06
CA PRO A 17 5.65 -5.14 -8.29
C PRO A 17 4.97 -3.84 -8.78
N PRO A 18 4.79 -3.66 -10.10
CA PRO A 18 4.08 -2.50 -10.64
C PRO A 18 2.56 -2.56 -10.42
N THR A 19 2.05 -3.70 -9.93
CA THR A 19 0.64 -3.92 -9.59
C THR A 19 0.33 -3.44 -8.18
N PRO A 20 -0.95 -3.20 -7.83
CA PRO A 20 -1.35 -2.96 -6.45
C PRO A 20 -0.84 -4.06 -5.51
N VAL A 21 -0.32 -3.66 -4.35
CA VAL A 21 0.14 -4.56 -3.29
C VAL A 21 -0.99 -4.91 -2.33
N ALA A 22 -2.06 -4.11 -2.28
CA ALA A 22 -3.26 -4.39 -1.52
C ALA A 22 -4.46 -3.63 -2.08
N GLY A 23 -5.67 -4.10 -1.81
CA GLY A 23 -6.89 -3.43 -2.23
C GLY A 23 -8.12 -3.82 -1.42
N ALA A 24 -9.20 -3.07 -1.59
CA ALA A 24 -10.51 -3.34 -1.02
C ALA A 24 -11.61 -2.80 -1.93
N ALA A 25 -12.79 -3.40 -1.84
CA ALA A 25 -14.00 -2.88 -2.45
C ALA A 25 -15.09 -2.80 -1.38
N VAL A 26 -15.81 -1.69 -1.35
CA VAL A 26 -16.89 -1.41 -0.39
C VAL A 26 -18.06 -0.83 -1.15
N GLU A 27 -19.25 -1.39 -0.97
CA GLU A 27 -20.48 -0.82 -1.50
C GLU A 27 -21.24 -0.10 -0.37
N ILE A 28 -21.67 1.13 -0.64
CA ILE A 28 -22.41 1.98 0.30
C ILE A 28 -23.58 2.58 -0.45
N ASP A 29 -24.77 2.13 -0.10
CA ASP A 29 -26.02 2.54 -0.76
C ASP A 29 -25.93 2.35 -2.28
N HIS A 30 -25.82 3.44 -3.04
CA HIS A 30 -25.75 3.44 -4.50
C HIS A 30 -24.32 3.71 -5.05
N VAL A 31 -23.29 3.61 -4.20
CA VAL A 31 -21.89 3.89 -4.56
C VAL A 31 -21.00 2.68 -4.30
N ALA A 32 -20.26 2.25 -5.32
CA ALA A 32 -19.23 1.23 -5.23
C ALA A 32 -17.84 1.89 -5.15
N VAL A 33 -17.18 1.76 -4.00
CA VAL A 33 -15.86 2.33 -3.72
C VAL A 33 -14.80 1.24 -3.84
N THR A 34 -13.91 1.37 -4.81
CA THR A 34 -12.71 0.54 -4.98
C THR A 34 -11.49 1.30 -4.49
N VAL A 35 -10.65 0.63 -3.72
CA VAL A 35 -9.44 1.19 -3.14
C VAL A 35 -8.25 0.30 -3.47
N GLU A 36 -7.21 0.87 -4.05
CA GLU A 36 -5.99 0.16 -4.44
C GLU A 36 -4.76 0.88 -3.90
N LEU A 37 -3.88 0.15 -3.21
CA LEU A 37 -2.58 0.65 -2.78
C LEU A 37 -1.49 0.02 -3.63
N ARG A 38 -0.67 0.86 -4.25
CA ARG A 38 0.54 0.48 -4.97
C ARG A 38 1.76 1.04 -4.24
N LEU A 39 2.83 0.24 -4.20
CA LEU A 39 4.16 0.66 -3.73
C LEU A 39 5.15 0.52 -4.88
N THR A 40 6.01 1.52 -5.07
CA THR A 40 7.05 1.52 -6.11
C THR A 40 8.39 1.82 -5.46
N GLY A 41 9.38 0.98 -5.73
CA GLY A 41 10.72 1.09 -5.15
C GLY A 41 11.36 -0.27 -4.95
N ASP A 42 12.46 -0.29 -4.22
CA ASP A 42 13.22 -1.48 -3.87
C ASP A 42 13.30 -1.64 -2.36
N LEU A 43 13.26 -2.89 -1.90
CA LEU A 43 13.45 -3.23 -0.50
C LEU A 43 14.73 -4.05 -0.35
N ASP A 44 15.51 -3.71 0.66
CA ASP A 44 16.65 -4.50 1.11
C ASP A 44 16.18 -5.49 2.19
N VAL A 45 16.48 -6.75 1.97
CA VAL A 45 16.11 -7.87 2.85
C VAL A 45 17.39 -8.54 3.34
N LEU A 46 17.63 -8.42 4.64
CA LEU A 46 18.82 -8.97 5.29
C LEU A 46 18.44 -10.20 6.09
N THR A 47 19.11 -11.32 5.86
CA THR A 47 18.91 -12.57 6.61
C THR A 47 20.19 -12.96 7.35
N THR A 48 20.08 -13.46 8.58
CA THR A 48 21.24 -13.93 9.36
C THR A 48 21.69 -15.35 9.01
N ALA A 49 20.98 -16.01 8.10
CA ALA A 49 21.28 -17.37 7.65
C ALA A 49 21.38 -17.41 6.12
N PRO A 50 22.46 -18.00 5.57
CA PRO A 50 22.55 -18.26 4.14
C PRO A 50 21.42 -19.19 3.67
N ALA A 51 20.90 -18.93 2.46
CA ALA A 51 19.89 -19.72 1.76
C ALA A 51 18.42 -19.65 2.24
N ASP A 52 18.04 -18.74 3.15
CA ASP A 52 16.64 -18.65 3.59
C ASP A 52 15.74 -17.75 2.72
N ARG A 53 15.74 -18.03 1.41
CA ARG A 53 14.86 -17.34 0.44
C ARG A 53 13.39 -17.45 0.84
N THR A 54 13.00 -18.57 1.45
CA THR A 54 11.61 -18.81 1.90
C THR A 54 11.22 -17.88 3.04
N ARG A 55 12.07 -17.70 4.07
CA ARG A 55 11.80 -16.70 5.12
C ARG A 55 11.87 -15.27 4.59
N ALA A 56 12.79 -14.96 3.67
CA ALA A 56 12.83 -13.66 3.02
C ALA A 56 11.50 -13.35 2.31
N LEU A 57 10.96 -14.30 1.52
CA LEU A 57 9.65 -14.17 0.88
C LEU A 57 8.51 -14.09 1.91
N ALA A 58 8.56 -14.88 2.99
CA ALA A 58 7.54 -14.81 4.05
C ALA A 58 7.52 -13.43 4.73
N ALA A 59 8.68 -12.85 5.01
CA ALA A 59 8.81 -11.50 5.55
C ALA A 59 8.29 -10.45 4.56
N LEU A 60 8.59 -10.58 3.27
CA LEU A 60 8.06 -9.67 2.24
C LEU A 60 6.54 -9.68 2.15
N ARG A 61 5.87 -10.80 2.43
CA ARG A 61 4.40 -10.82 2.52
C ARG A 61 3.87 -9.92 3.63
N THR A 62 4.64 -9.71 4.69
CA THR A 62 4.28 -8.83 5.81
C THR A 62 4.25 -7.35 5.41
N VAL A 63 4.94 -6.97 4.33
CA VAL A 63 4.90 -5.59 3.79
C VAL A 63 3.46 -5.18 3.44
N ALA A 64 2.68 -6.08 2.84
CA ALA A 64 1.32 -5.82 2.40
C ALA A 64 0.24 -6.23 3.43
N LYS A 65 0.62 -6.79 4.58
CA LYS A 65 -0.34 -7.28 5.58
C LYS A 65 -0.81 -6.16 6.51
N GLY A 66 -2.07 -6.24 6.90
CA GLY A 66 -2.65 -5.36 7.92
C GLY A 66 -2.63 -3.89 7.54
N LEU A 67 -2.72 -3.60 6.23
CA LEU A 67 -2.81 -2.25 5.72
C LEU A 67 -4.22 -1.71 5.97
N MET A 68 -4.31 -0.54 6.57
CA MET A 68 -5.56 0.10 6.94
C MET A 68 -5.57 1.55 6.49
N ILE A 69 -6.71 2.00 5.98
CA ILE A 69 -6.95 3.39 5.60
C ILE A 69 -7.98 3.98 6.53
N ARG A 70 -7.78 5.23 6.95
CA ARG A 70 -8.77 5.99 7.71
C ARG A 70 -9.01 7.35 7.06
N GLY A 71 -10.23 7.84 7.19
CA GLY A 71 -10.64 9.13 6.65
C GLY A 71 -10.59 9.14 5.12
N LEU A 72 -11.19 8.16 4.46
CA LEU A 72 -11.15 8.04 2.99
C LEU A 72 -11.78 9.25 2.29
N GLY A 73 -12.77 9.91 2.91
CA GLY A 73 -13.35 11.17 2.44
C GLY A 73 -12.52 12.42 2.73
N SER A 74 -11.38 12.31 3.41
CA SER A 74 -10.50 13.45 3.71
C SER A 74 -9.61 13.79 2.51
N PRO A 75 -9.17 15.06 2.34
CA PRO A 75 -8.08 15.40 1.42
C PRO A 75 -6.72 14.79 1.82
N ALA A 76 -6.62 14.25 3.03
CA ALA A 76 -5.43 13.59 3.56
C ALA A 76 -5.80 12.29 4.32
N PRO A 77 -6.18 11.21 3.60
CA PRO A 77 -6.42 9.91 4.23
C PRO A 77 -5.13 9.38 4.85
N SER A 78 -5.24 8.79 6.03
CA SER A 78 -4.09 8.17 6.70
C SER A 78 -3.99 6.70 6.31
N VAL A 79 -2.83 6.28 5.84
CA VAL A 79 -2.49 4.86 5.61
C VAL A 79 -1.63 4.37 6.77
N SER A 80 -1.94 3.18 7.27
CA SER A 80 -1.21 2.53 8.37
C SER A 80 -1.00 1.06 8.06
N ALA A 81 0.06 0.46 8.63
CA ALA A 81 0.37 -0.95 8.50
C ALA A 81 0.67 -1.55 9.88
N THR A 82 0.26 -2.79 10.12
CA THR A 82 0.61 -3.51 11.36
C THR A 82 2.10 -3.73 11.53
N ALA A 83 2.85 -3.76 10.42
CA ALA A 83 4.31 -3.87 10.40
C ALA A 83 5.04 -2.56 10.76
N GLY A 84 4.32 -1.46 11.03
CA GLY A 84 4.93 -0.21 11.48
C GLY A 84 5.41 0.73 10.38
N HIS A 85 5.00 0.51 9.12
CA HIS A 85 5.36 1.39 8.00
C HIS A 85 4.89 2.82 8.24
N ARG A 86 5.69 3.77 7.77
CA ARG A 86 5.39 5.20 7.89
C ARG A 86 5.03 5.78 6.52
N PHE A 87 3.75 6.10 6.34
CA PHE A 87 3.24 6.77 5.15
C PHE A 87 3.19 8.28 5.37
N THR A 88 3.72 9.05 4.43
CA THR A 88 3.66 10.51 4.42
C THR A 88 3.10 10.98 3.09
N GLN A 89 1.86 11.48 3.10
CA GLN A 89 1.24 12.04 1.90
C GLN A 89 1.97 13.29 1.44
N ARG A 90 2.16 13.42 0.13
CA ARG A 90 2.76 14.60 -0.53
C ARG A 90 1.74 15.38 -1.33
N HIS A 91 0.95 14.69 -2.14
CA HIS A 91 -0.07 15.31 -2.99
C HIS A 91 -1.24 14.36 -3.22
N HIS A 92 -2.30 14.90 -3.81
CA HIS A 92 -3.40 14.12 -4.35
C HIS A 92 -3.87 14.77 -5.65
N ASP A 93 -4.33 13.94 -6.58
CA ASP A 93 -4.85 14.39 -7.88
C ASP A 93 -6.18 13.72 -8.17
N PHE A 94 -7.13 14.49 -8.68
CA PHE A 94 -8.40 13.98 -9.17
C PHE A 94 -8.26 13.58 -10.64
N ARG A 95 -8.68 12.36 -10.97
CA ARG A 95 -8.72 11.81 -12.32
C ARG A 95 -10.15 11.51 -12.70
N THR A 96 -10.56 12.04 -13.84
CA THR A 96 -11.88 11.74 -14.43
C THR A 96 -12.00 10.26 -14.76
N PRO A 97 -13.20 9.67 -14.62
CA PRO A 97 -14.44 10.34 -14.21
C PRO A 97 -14.66 10.45 -12.70
N ASP A 98 -14.07 9.58 -11.88
CA ASP A 98 -14.56 9.31 -10.52
C ASP A 98 -13.45 8.86 -9.55
N THR A 99 -12.20 9.17 -9.89
CA THR A 99 -11.03 8.65 -9.20
C THR A 99 -10.21 9.75 -8.54
N VAL A 100 -9.69 9.48 -7.35
CA VAL A 100 -8.65 10.29 -6.70
C VAL A 100 -7.44 9.42 -6.43
N THR A 101 -6.24 9.96 -6.66
CA THR A 101 -4.98 9.29 -6.34
C THR A 101 -4.22 10.10 -5.31
N PHE A 102 -3.98 9.54 -4.14
CA PHE A 102 -3.12 10.10 -3.11
C PHE A 102 -1.73 9.50 -3.24
N THR A 103 -0.70 10.33 -3.24
CA THR A 103 0.68 9.91 -3.44
C THR A 103 1.57 10.44 -2.34
N GLY A 104 2.65 9.71 -2.07
CA GLY A 104 3.64 10.14 -1.11
C GLY A 104 4.70 9.10 -0.86
N ASP A 105 5.37 9.24 0.28
CA ASP A 105 6.50 8.40 0.66
C ASP A 105 6.07 7.36 1.69
N CYS A 106 6.66 6.17 1.61
CA CYS A 106 6.48 5.08 2.54
C CYS A 106 7.84 4.57 2.99
N VAL A 107 8.15 4.76 4.27
CA VAL A 107 9.33 4.15 4.90
C VAL A 107 8.92 2.80 5.46
N ILE A 108 9.58 1.75 4.97
CA ILE A 108 9.36 0.36 5.38
C ILE A 108 10.57 -0.06 6.20
N GLY A 109 10.32 -0.59 7.39
CA GLY A 109 11.39 -1.05 8.29
C GLY A 109 10.83 -1.95 9.38
N PHE A 110 11.16 -3.24 9.33
CA PHE A 110 10.76 -4.19 10.37
C PHE A 110 11.69 -5.41 10.38
N THR A 111 11.68 -6.13 11.50
CA THR A 111 12.38 -7.41 11.65
C THR A 111 11.38 -8.52 12.01
N GLN A 112 11.44 -9.64 11.31
CA GLN A 112 10.60 -10.81 11.54
C GLN A 112 11.43 -12.08 11.40
N GLN A 113 11.46 -12.93 12.45
CA GLN A 113 12.12 -14.24 12.42
C GLN A 113 13.57 -14.20 11.87
N SER A 114 14.36 -13.22 12.34
CA SER A 114 15.75 -12.97 11.91
C SER A 114 15.92 -12.49 10.45
N VAL A 115 14.83 -12.01 9.85
CA VAL A 115 14.85 -11.30 8.57
C VAL A 115 14.51 -9.84 8.81
N THR A 116 15.40 -8.94 8.42
CA THR A 116 15.16 -7.49 8.47
C THR A 116 14.82 -7.01 7.06
N VAL A 117 13.66 -6.38 6.91
CA VAL A 117 13.23 -5.75 5.66
C VAL A 117 13.24 -4.25 5.87
N HIS A 118 13.92 -3.52 5.00
CA HIS A 118 13.94 -2.07 5.03
C HIS A 118 14.02 -1.46 3.64
N GLY A 119 13.53 -0.24 3.50
CA GLY A 119 13.61 0.51 2.24
C GLY A 119 12.65 1.69 2.24
N GLU A 120 12.79 2.51 1.21
CA GLU A 120 11.89 3.62 0.93
C GLU A 120 11.16 3.33 -0.38
N ALA A 121 9.85 3.52 -0.36
CA ALA A 121 9.00 3.35 -1.52
C ALA A 121 8.11 4.57 -1.70
N THR A 122 7.82 4.92 -2.94
CA THR A 122 6.70 5.83 -3.22
C THR A 122 5.41 5.01 -3.17
N TYR A 123 4.39 5.52 -2.48
CA TYR A 123 3.06 4.92 -2.50
C TYR A 123 2.11 5.71 -3.40
N ALA A 124 1.17 5.00 -4.00
CA ALA A 124 0.00 5.56 -4.67
C ALA A 124 -1.24 4.82 -4.16
N LEU A 125 -2.14 5.56 -3.51
CA LEU A 125 -3.44 5.10 -3.07
C LEU A 125 -4.49 5.63 -4.03
N THR A 126 -5.06 4.74 -4.84
CA THR A 126 -6.14 5.07 -5.77
C THR A 126 -7.47 4.74 -5.11
N VAL A 127 -8.38 5.71 -5.11
CA VAL A 127 -9.76 5.54 -4.66
C VAL A 127 -10.64 5.88 -5.85
N THR A 128 -11.37 4.89 -6.33
CA THR A 128 -12.35 5.02 -7.41
C THR A 128 -13.71 4.78 -6.81
N ALA A 129 -14.65 5.67 -7.04
CA ALA A 129 -15.96 5.52 -6.46
C ALA A 129 -17.01 5.74 -7.55
N ALA A 130 -17.54 4.62 -8.04
CA ALA A 130 -18.47 4.56 -9.15
C ALA A 130 -19.90 4.46 -8.62
N SER A 131 -20.88 4.92 -9.41
CA SER A 131 -22.27 4.59 -9.12
C SER A 131 -22.50 3.08 -9.30
N ALA A 132 -23.06 2.42 -8.28
CA ALA A 132 -23.40 1.00 -8.32
C ALA A 132 -24.49 0.67 -9.35
N HIS A 133 -25.21 1.70 -9.85
CA HIS A 133 -26.33 1.58 -10.78
C HIS A 133 -26.15 2.41 -12.06
N ALA A 134 -24.91 2.70 -12.45
CA ALA A 134 -24.58 3.65 -13.53
C ALA A 134 -25.52 3.53 -14.75
N THR A 135 -26.34 4.57 -14.95
CA THR A 135 -26.84 4.98 -16.26
C THR A 135 -25.85 6.03 -16.79
N ASP A 136 -25.59 6.01 -18.10
CA ASP A 136 -24.52 6.70 -18.85
C ASP A 136 -24.33 8.22 -18.62
N ASP A 137 -25.12 8.86 -17.76
CA ASP A 137 -25.29 10.33 -17.72
C ASP A 137 -24.50 11.05 -16.61
N ASP A 138 -23.81 10.34 -15.71
CA ASP A 138 -23.07 10.97 -14.60
C ASP A 138 -21.57 11.15 -14.91
N THR A 139 -21.24 11.63 -16.12
CA THR A 139 -19.87 12.03 -16.53
C THR A 139 -19.45 13.38 -15.94
N GLY A 140 -19.87 13.66 -14.70
CA GLY A 140 -19.46 14.83 -13.95
C GLY A 140 -17.99 14.74 -13.54
N ASN A 141 -17.30 15.88 -13.55
CA ASN A 141 -15.93 16.07 -13.04
C ASN A 141 -15.68 15.26 -11.74
N ALA A 142 -14.65 14.41 -11.72
CA ALA A 142 -14.27 13.55 -10.58
C ALA A 142 -14.18 14.27 -9.25
N ARG A 143 -13.72 15.54 -9.28
CA ARG A 143 -13.67 16.37 -8.09
C ARG A 143 -15.07 16.68 -7.56
N THR A 144 -16.00 17.05 -8.44
CA THR A 144 -17.39 17.36 -8.07
C THR A 144 -18.10 16.11 -7.56
N TRP A 145 -17.85 14.96 -8.18
CA TRP A 145 -18.39 13.68 -7.73
C TRP A 145 -17.85 13.32 -6.34
N PHE A 146 -16.52 13.38 -6.13
CA PHE A 146 -15.90 13.05 -4.85
C PHE A 146 -16.36 13.98 -3.72
N LEU A 147 -16.49 15.29 -4.00
CA LEU A 147 -17.01 16.26 -3.04
C LEU A 147 -18.49 16.02 -2.72
N ARG A 148 -19.29 15.55 -3.70
CA ARG A 148 -20.70 15.20 -3.47
C ARG A 148 -20.83 14.02 -2.51
N HIS A 149 -19.96 13.03 -2.66
CA HIS A 149 -19.96 11.79 -1.87
C HIS A 149 -18.98 11.80 -0.69
N GLU A 150 -18.45 12.97 -0.33
CA GLU A 150 -17.51 13.13 0.78
C GLU A 150 -18.10 12.59 2.10
N LYS A 151 -19.41 12.78 2.30
CA LYS A 151 -20.11 12.33 3.52
C LYS A 151 -20.20 10.80 3.59
N GLU A 152 -20.48 10.15 2.47
CA GLU A 152 -20.55 8.71 2.33
C GLU A 152 -19.17 8.08 2.50
N LEU A 153 -18.13 8.69 1.93
CA LEU A 153 -16.74 8.27 2.12
C LEU A 153 -16.25 8.52 3.55
N ALA A 154 -16.70 9.60 4.19
CA ALA A 154 -16.41 9.90 5.60
C ALA A 154 -17.14 8.96 6.57
N ALA A 155 -18.29 8.40 6.17
CA ALA A 155 -18.96 7.34 6.93
C ALA A 155 -18.11 6.05 6.99
N ILE A 156 -17.19 5.87 6.03
CA ILE A 156 -16.18 4.82 6.09
C ILE A 156 -15.10 5.20 7.10
N GLY A 157 -15.33 4.85 8.35
CA GLY A 157 -14.35 5.12 9.42
C GLY A 157 -13.00 4.45 9.17
N MET A 158 -13.01 3.22 8.65
CA MET A 158 -11.79 2.45 8.36
C MET A 158 -12.00 1.45 7.23
N VAL A 159 -11.00 1.31 6.35
CA VAL A 159 -10.93 0.26 5.33
C VAL A 159 -9.73 -0.62 5.60
N LEU A 160 -9.96 -1.93 5.73
CA LEU A 160 -8.89 -2.93 5.76
C LEU A 160 -8.58 -3.38 4.33
N LEU A 161 -7.32 -3.26 3.92
CA LEU A 161 -6.88 -3.72 2.60
C LEU A 161 -6.44 -5.18 2.64
N ILE A 162 -6.84 -5.92 1.61
CA ILE A 162 -6.44 -7.31 1.38
C ILE A 162 -5.16 -7.31 0.57
N ALA A 163 -4.13 -7.99 1.09
CA ALA A 163 -2.82 -8.09 0.45
C ALA A 163 -2.89 -8.87 -0.88
N ALA A 164 -2.24 -8.34 -1.90
CA ALA A 164 -1.97 -9.04 -3.14
C ALA A 164 -0.80 -10.04 -2.97
N PRO A 165 -0.75 -11.13 -3.75
CA PRO A 165 0.33 -12.10 -3.67
C PRO A 165 1.67 -11.49 -4.12
N ILE A 166 2.73 -11.79 -3.37
CA ILE A 166 4.10 -11.41 -3.74
C ILE A 166 4.60 -12.25 -4.91
N THR A 167 5.36 -11.64 -5.83
CA THR A 167 6.00 -12.35 -6.94
C THR A 167 7.42 -12.81 -6.56
N PRO A 168 7.70 -14.13 -6.42
CA PRO A 168 9.00 -14.62 -5.94
C PRO A 168 10.20 -14.31 -6.85
N GLY A 169 9.96 -14.12 -8.15
CA GLY A 169 11.00 -13.84 -9.14
C GLY A 169 11.63 -12.45 -9.02
N ARG A 170 11.07 -11.55 -8.20
CA ARG A 170 11.59 -10.20 -7.97
C ARG A 170 12.59 -10.10 -6.82
N LEU A 171 12.83 -11.21 -6.13
CA LEU A 171 13.86 -11.32 -5.11
C LEU A 171 15.17 -11.77 -5.76
N SER A 172 16.17 -10.92 -5.69
CA SER A 172 17.51 -11.13 -6.24
C SER A 172 18.55 -11.09 -5.13
N PRO A 173 19.57 -11.97 -5.13
CA PRO A 173 20.72 -11.80 -4.25
C PRO A 173 21.41 -10.47 -4.61
N ARG A 174 21.90 -9.76 -3.60
CA ARG A 174 22.66 -8.53 -3.80
C ARG A 174 24.13 -8.83 -4.12
#